data_AF-A0A3M2EZZ8-F1
#
_entry.id   AF-A0A3M2EZZ8-F1
#
_cell.length_a   1.000
_cell.length_b   1.000
_cell.length_c   1.000
_cell.angle_alpha   90.00
_cell.angle_beta   90.00
_cell.angle_gamma   90.00
#
_symmetry.space_group_name_H-M   'P 1'
#
loop_
_entity.id
_entity.type
_entity.pdbx_description
1 polymer ?
#
loop_
_entity_poly.entity_id
_entity_poly.type
_entity_poly.pdbx_seq_one_letter_code
_entity_poly.pdbx_strand_id
1 'polypeptide(L)' 'MQQITVAPEEADQRLDRWFRRRFPQVTQGLIERMLRRGEIRVDGARARASLRLAAGQTVRVP' A
#
# COMPACT_ATOMS: atom_id res chain seq x y z
N MET A 1 -9.88 -3.56 -9.08
CA MET A 1 -9.19 -2.31 -8.72
C MET A 1 -9.99 -1.56 -7.68
N GLN A 2 -9.56 -1.68 -6.44
CA GLN A 2 -10.12 -0.94 -5.32
C GLN A 2 -9.13 0.16 -4.91
N GLN A 3 -9.66 1.27 -4.43
CA GLN A 3 -8.87 2.32 -3.80
C GLN A 3 -9.25 2.40 -2.33
N ILE A 4 -8.26 2.45 -1.45
CA ILE A 4 -8.46 2.52 -0.01
C ILE A 4 -7.75 3.77 0.50
N THR A 5 -8.51 4.63 1.16
CA THR A 5 -7.98 5.80 1.86
C THR A 5 -7.32 5.36 3.17
N VAL A 6 -6.13 5.89 3.44
CA VAL A 6 -5.38 5.64 4.68
C VAL A 6 -6.04 6.41 5.81
N ALA A 7 -6.51 5.69 6.84
CA ALA A 7 -7.10 6.32 8.02
C ALA A 7 -6.01 6.98 8.89
N PRO A 8 -6.36 7.99 9.72
CA PRO A 8 -5.40 8.65 10.61
C PRO A 8 -4.66 7.70 11.55
N GLU A 9 -5.35 6.67 12.06
CA GLU A 9 -4.79 5.61 12.91
C GLU A 9 -3.78 4.69 12.18
N GLU A 10 -3.71 4.82 10.85
CA GLU A 10 -2.87 4.01 9.97
C GLU A 10 -1.78 4.81 9.28
N ALA A 11 -1.75 6.12 9.53
CA ALA A 11 -0.69 7.00 9.11
C ALA A 11 0.65 6.63 9.77
N ASP A 12 1.72 7.12 9.16
CA ASP A 12 3.12 6.85 9.50
C ASP A 12 3.53 5.36 9.46
N GLN A 13 2.65 4.47 9.00
CA GLN A 13 2.96 3.07 8.75
C GLN A 13 3.60 2.91 7.36
N ARG A 14 4.56 2.00 7.25
CA ARG A 14 5.09 1.58 5.95
C ARG A 14 4.01 0.91 5.13
N LEU A 15 3.99 1.18 3.82
CA LEU A 15 3.03 0.63 2.86
C LEU A 15 2.96 -0.89 2.92
N ASP A 16 4.10 -1.59 2.99
CA ASP A 16 4.13 -3.05 3.07
C ASP A 16 3.50 -3.62 4.36
N ARG A 17 3.71 -2.93 5.49
CA ARG A 17 3.10 -3.30 6.78
C ARG A 17 1.60 -3.01 6.77
N TRP A 18 1.21 -1.84 6.29
CA TRP A 18 -0.17 -1.43 6.11
C TRP A 18 -0.94 -2.42 5.24
N PHE A 19 -0.31 -2.87 4.14
CA PHE A 19 -0.89 -3.83 3.21
C PHE A 19 -1.05 -5.21 3.84
N ARG A 20 -0.03 -5.72 4.54
CA ARG A 20 -0.10 -7.02 5.24
C ARG A 20 -1.10 -7.02 6.39
N ARG A 21 -1.30 -5.89 7.07
CA ARG A 21 -2.29 -5.76 8.13
C ARG A 21 -3.72 -5.90 7.60
N ARG A 22 -3.99 -5.35 6.40
CA ARG A 22 -5.29 -5.46 5.72
C ARG A 22 -5.50 -6.77 4.98
N PHE A 23 -4.42 -7.31 4.42
CA PHE A 23 -4.44 -8.51 3.59
C PHE A 23 -3.41 -9.53 4.15
N PRO A 24 -3.74 -10.22 5.25
CA PRO A 24 -2.81 -11.13 5.93
C PRO A 24 -2.27 -12.26 5.05
N GLN A 25 -3.00 -12.65 4.00
CA GLN A 25 -2.60 -13.67 3.04
C GLN A 25 -1.51 -13.21 2.05
N VAL A 26 -1.24 -11.91 1.97
CA VAL A 26 -0.30 -11.34 1.00
C VAL A 26 1.11 -11.30 1.59
N THR A 27 2.04 -11.97 0.92
CA THR A 27 3.45 -12.00 1.34
C THR A 27 4.22 -10.77 0.89
N GLN A 28 5.37 -10.49 1.52
CA GLN A 28 6.25 -9.39 1.11
C GLN A 28 6.67 -9.51 -0.37
N GLY A 29 7.03 -10.72 -0.82
CA GLY A 29 7.42 -10.95 -2.22
C GLY A 29 6.29 -10.66 -3.22
N LEU A 30 5.04 -10.94 -2.83
CA LEU A 30 3.87 -10.58 -3.63
C LEU A 30 3.67 -9.06 -3.68
N ILE A 31 3.79 -8.36 -2.55
CA ILE A 31 3.72 -6.88 -2.48
C ILE A 31 4.77 -6.26 -3.40
N GLU A 32 6.01 -6.71 -3.31
CA GLU A 32 7.08 -6.19 -4.16
C GLU A 32 6.84 -6.47 -5.64
N ARG A 33 6.33 -7.65 -5.99
CA ARG A 33 5.96 -7.99 -7.37
C ARG A 33 4.86 -7.06 -7.89
N MET A 34 3.81 -6.82 -7.10
CA MET A 34 2.72 -5.92 -7.45
C MET A 34 3.19 -4.46 -7.60
N LEU A 35 4.08 -3.99 -6.71
CA LEU A 35 4.70 -2.66 -6.81
C LEU A 35 5.56 -2.51 -8.07
N ARG A 36 6.38 -3.52 -8.41
CA ARG A 36 7.19 -3.52 -9.64
C ARG A 36 6.35 -3.47 -10.91
N ARG A 37 5.20 -4.16 -10.92
CA ARG A 37 4.23 -4.14 -12.03
C ARG A 37 3.38 -2.86 -12.06
N GLY A 38 3.39 -2.06 -10.99
CA GLY A 38 2.55 -0.88 -10.85
C GLY A 38 1.08 -1.19 -10.56
N GLU A 39 0.79 -2.40 -10.06
CA GLU A 39 -0.56 -2.80 -9.63
C GLU A 39 -0.96 -2.06 -8.34
N ILE A 40 0.01 -1.86 -7.44
CA ILE A 40 -0.12 -0.97 -6.27
C ILE A 40 0.42 0.42 -6.62
N ARG A 41 -0.38 1.45 -6.30
CA ARG A 41 -0.02 2.87 -6.43
C ARG A 41 -0.48 3.63 -5.20
N VAL A 42 0.20 4.71 -4.86
CA VAL A 42 -0.21 5.64 -3.80
C VAL A 42 -0.43 7.00 -4.46
N ASP A 43 -1.64 7.54 -4.33
CA ASP A 43 -2.08 8.78 -4.98
C ASP A 43 -1.83 8.78 -6.51
N GLY A 44 -1.97 7.61 -7.13
CA GLY A 44 -1.69 7.41 -8.56
C GLY A 44 -0.21 7.29 -8.94
N ALA A 45 0.72 7.54 -8.02
CA ALA A 45 2.15 7.43 -8.24
C ALA A 45 2.70 6.01 -7.94
N ARG A 46 3.84 5.67 -8.55
CA ARG A 46 4.61 4.47 -8.18
C ARG A 46 5.13 4.63 -6.75
N ALA A 47 4.97 3.60 -5.94
CA ALA A 47 5.42 3.58 -4.56
C ALA A 47 6.50 2.51 -4.33
N ARG A 48 7.23 2.65 -3.21
CA ARG A 48 8.12 1.61 -2.68
C ARG A 48 7.46 0.97 -1.47
N ALA A 49 7.79 -0.29 -1.18
CA ALA A 49 7.29 -1.00 -0.01
C ALA A 49 7.58 -0.26 1.31
N SER A 50 8.71 0.43 1.38
CA SER A 50 9.15 1.23 2.54
C SER A 50 8.51 2.61 2.65
N LEU A 51 7.69 3.03 1.69
CA LEU A 51 7.00 4.33 1.74
C LEU A 51 6.15 4.41 3.00
N ARG A 52 6.33 5.47 3.80
CA ARG A 52 5.45 5.75 4.94
C ARG A 52 4.21 6.47 4.43
N LEU A 53 3.04 5.99 4.82
CA LEU A 53 1.76 6.52 4.38
C LEU A 53 1.36 7.71 5.27
N ALA A 54 0.77 8.72 4.66
CA ALA A 54 0.08 9.80 5.36
C ALA A 54 -1.43 9.55 5.40
N ALA A 55 -2.10 10.10 6.42
CA ALA A 55 -3.56 10.08 6.49
C ALA A 55 -4.17 10.76 5.25
N GLY A 56 -5.25 10.20 4.73
CA GLY A 56 -5.93 10.72 3.53
C GLY A 56 -5.30 10.32 2.20
N GLN A 57 -4.10 9.73 2.19
CA GLN A 57 -3.55 9.15 0.96
C GLN A 57 -4.40 7.99 0.47
N THR A 58 -4.41 7.78 -0.84
CA THR A 58 -5.17 6.73 -1.49
C THR A 58 -4.26 5.64 -2.03
N VAL A 59 -4.38 4.43 -1.49
CA VAL A 59 -3.66 3.25 -1.96
C VAL A 59 -4.55 2.47 -2.93
N ARG A 60 -4.08 2.31 -4.17
CA ARG A 60 -4.68 1.40 -5.14
C ARG A 60 -4.26 -0.03 -4.82
N VAL A 61 -5.25 -0.90 -4.71
CA VAL A 61 -5.13 -2.34 -4.51
C VAL A 61 -5.70 -3.04 -5.76
N PRO A 62 -5.02 -4.06 -6.32
CA PRO A 62 -5.52 -4.79 -7.49
C PRO A 62 -6.93 -5.37 -7.27
#